data_AF-A0A2N2PRM3-F1
#
_entry.id   AF-A0A2N2PRM3-F1
#
_cell.length_a   1.000
_cell.length_b   1.000
_cell.length_c   1.000
_cell.angle_alpha   90.00
_cell.angle_beta   90.00
_cell.angle_gamma   90.00
#
_symmetry.space_group_name_H-M   'P 1'
#
loop_
_entity.id
_entity.type
_entity.pdbx_description
1 polymer ?
#
loop_
_entity_poly.entity_id
_entity_poly.type
_entity_poly.pdbx_seq_one_letter_code
_entity_poly.pdbx_strand_id
1 'polypeptide(L)'
;MTNRIHSHLSMLVLLVSMTAVFVVTGSAQGPTSDEYAASDNALMRDAQHYASDYGVSLAEAMSRLQLQEEIRVLNNRLQGDFPETFAGLWVQHAPLYRVHLSFTEYDEKKLEEYLLSTSLNGVEVTKAKLSLHELRSLQSALQHTVNQLGISADFDINLPENQVELYTTNTNTTMATIRQAGVQLSEHTKLIQVEQLSQVATDIFAGLSTLPCTGGPTVLHNDDGATGTLGITTAGHCSCAQPTQPCQGFTPITYNGVELPLQARTWSGSYDVEWHTLAGFTARNLMFDGANNRYVFGIRPHANQYVGEYVCKYGRMTGAGCGHITSLFFDGDYIRVHSDTTDLCEPGDSGGPWFGGNIAYGLMSGHLEPGNDAYYMAADYVSILSLCILHGPLNPVAPNLSATRNNGVSLSWTRYDDVCGYEVHRSQSPYFSPNEATLVVRVVQNAGFSSYVGVGDPNNNYFYVVRSLTGSDSPASNTVGEFDFALVPGS
;
A
#
# COMPACT_ATOMS: atom_id res chain seq x y z
N MET A 1 52.08 71.33 -23.29
CA MET A 1 52.15 71.05 -21.83
C MET A 1 52.22 69.53 -21.68
N THR A 2 53.39 68.88 -21.79
CA THR A 2 54.33 68.46 -20.71
C THR A 2 53.60 67.64 -19.62
N ASN A 3 53.81 66.33 -19.37
CA ASN A 3 55.00 65.43 -19.30
C ASN A 3 54.59 63.97 -19.66
N ARG A 4 55.32 63.13 -20.44
CA ARG A 4 56.60 62.38 -20.21
C ARG A 4 56.54 61.40 -19.01
N ILE A 5 56.74 60.07 -19.14
CA ILE A 5 58.01 59.26 -19.12
C ILE A 5 57.60 57.76 -19.39
N HIS A 6 58.03 57.03 -20.44
CA HIS A 6 59.15 56.03 -20.58
C HIS A 6 59.17 54.89 -19.53
N SER A 7 59.57 53.62 -19.73
CA SER A 7 59.82 52.63 -20.80
C SER A 7 60.37 51.36 -20.09
N HIS A 8 60.51 50.23 -20.81
CA HIS A 8 61.26 48.97 -20.53
C HIS A 8 60.45 47.78 -19.97
N LEU A 9 60.28 46.67 -20.71
CA LEU A 9 61.23 45.61 -21.14
C LEU A 9 61.61 44.66 -19.99
N SER A 10 61.08 43.43 -19.99
CA SER A 10 61.58 42.21 -19.32
C SER A 10 60.55 41.09 -19.52
N MET A 11 60.81 39.80 -19.52
CA MET A 11 61.98 38.94 -19.73
C MET A 11 61.36 37.52 -19.72
N LEU A 12 61.73 36.69 -20.69
CA LEU A 12 61.24 35.32 -20.83
C LEU A 12 61.77 34.47 -19.66
N VAL A 13 60.89 33.79 -18.90
CA VAL A 13 61.26 32.69 -18.00
C VAL A 13 60.23 31.56 -18.14
N LEU A 14 60.70 30.41 -18.61
CA LEU A 14 60.02 29.12 -18.55
C LEU A 14 59.86 28.69 -17.09
N LEU A 15 58.66 28.28 -16.68
CA LEU A 15 58.46 27.49 -15.47
C LEU A 15 57.37 26.44 -15.71
N VAL A 16 57.80 25.18 -15.65
CA VAL A 16 57.04 23.94 -15.75
C VAL A 16 56.08 23.87 -14.55
N SER A 17 54.77 23.87 -14.77
CA SER A 17 53.78 23.58 -13.72
C SER A 17 53.33 22.13 -13.80
N MET A 18 53.77 21.34 -12.81
CA MET A 18 53.30 19.99 -12.47
C MET A 18 51.78 19.95 -12.35
N THR A 19 51.15 19.02 -13.08
CA THR A 19 49.76 18.60 -12.88
C THR A 19 49.68 17.70 -11.65
N ALA A 20 48.97 18.15 -10.61
CA ALA A 20 48.52 17.31 -9.51
C ALA A 20 47.14 16.74 -9.86
N VAL A 21 47.09 15.44 -10.15
CA VAL A 21 45.84 14.66 -10.23
C VAL A 21 45.37 14.41 -8.79
N PHE A 22 44.27 15.06 -8.38
CA PHE A 22 43.58 14.71 -7.14
C PHE A 22 42.72 13.47 -7.39
N VAL A 23 43.19 12.32 -6.89
CA VAL A 23 42.35 11.14 -6.69
C VAL A 23 41.47 11.43 -5.47
N VAL A 24 40.18 11.66 -5.67
CA VAL A 24 39.20 11.68 -4.58
C VAL A 24 38.93 10.23 -4.20
N THR A 25 39.63 9.74 -3.19
CA THR A 25 39.22 8.54 -2.46
C THR A 25 37.99 8.91 -1.64
N GLY A 26 36.81 8.50 -2.09
CA GLY A 26 35.58 8.59 -1.29
C GLY A 26 35.72 7.69 -0.07
N SER A 27 36.00 8.29 1.09
CA SER A 27 35.82 7.65 2.38
C SER A 27 34.33 7.51 2.64
N ALA A 28 33.83 6.27 2.76
CA ALA A 28 32.50 6.00 3.29
C ALA A 28 32.41 6.58 4.71
N GLN A 29 31.77 7.74 4.85
CA GLN A 29 31.45 8.31 6.15
C GLN A 29 30.29 7.51 6.73
N GLY A 30 30.50 6.96 7.94
CA GLY A 30 29.44 6.32 8.71
C GLY A 30 28.33 7.31 9.05
N PRO A 31 27.15 6.80 9.45
CA PRO A 31 25.97 7.61 9.71
C PRO A 31 26.23 8.72 10.75
N THR A 32 25.57 9.86 10.57
CA THR A 32 25.79 11.08 11.39
C THR A 32 24.96 11.05 12.68
N SER A 33 25.32 11.86 13.69
CA SER A 33 24.64 11.90 15.01
C SER A 33 23.14 12.20 14.94
N ASP A 34 22.69 12.94 13.92
CA ASP A 34 21.29 13.29 13.72
C ASP A 34 20.48 12.10 13.13
N GLU A 35 21.15 11.21 12.40
CA GLU A 35 20.58 9.96 11.87
C GLU A 35 20.39 8.92 12.99
N TYR A 36 21.31 8.86 13.95
CA TYR A 36 21.18 8.05 15.17
C TYR A 36 20.03 8.52 16.08
N ALA A 37 19.85 9.84 16.25
CA ALA A 37 18.74 10.37 17.06
C ALA A 37 17.36 10.15 16.41
N ALA A 38 17.30 10.10 15.07
CA ALA A 38 16.09 9.76 14.33
C ALA A 38 15.76 8.25 14.39
N SER A 39 16.78 7.38 14.32
CA SER A 39 16.59 5.92 14.47
C SER A 39 16.16 5.52 15.89
N ASP A 40 16.69 6.18 16.91
CA ASP A 40 16.32 5.93 18.31
C ASP A 40 14.85 6.28 18.59
N ASN A 41 14.32 7.31 17.92
CA ASN A 41 12.90 7.68 18.01
C ASN A 41 11.98 6.69 17.27
N ALA A 42 12.45 6.05 16.20
CA ALA A 42 11.68 5.01 15.49
C ALA A 42 11.61 3.72 16.31
N LEU A 43 12.76 3.22 16.78
CA LEU A 43 12.84 2.02 17.62
C LEU A 43 12.00 2.15 18.89
N MET A 44 11.98 3.34 19.51
CA MET A 44 11.16 3.59 20.69
C MET A 44 9.65 3.49 20.39
N ARG A 45 9.17 3.96 19.24
CA ARG A 45 7.77 3.82 18.84
C ARG A 45 7.41 2.36 18.55
N ASP A 46 8.28 1.64 17.84
CA ASP A 46 8.09 0.22 17.56
C ASP A 46 8.04 -0.60 18.86
N ALA A 47 8.90 -0.26 19.82
CA ALA A 47 8.93 -0.89 21.12
C ALA A 47 7.68 -0.59 21.96
N GLN A 48 7.04 0.58 21.80
CA GLN A 48 5.76 0.87 22.46
C GLN A 48 4.64 -0.04 21.95
N HIS A 49 4.57 -0.26 20.63
CA HIS A 49 3.62 -1.21 20.04
C HIS A 49 3.91 -2.64 20.50
N TYR A 50 5.16 -3.10 20.37
CA TYR A 50 5.56 -4.43 20.81
C TYR A 50 5.25 -4.67 22.30
N ALA A 51 5.51 -3.68 23.16
CA ALA A 51 5.21 -3.77 24.59
C ALA A 51 3.70 -3.98 24.84
N SER A 52 2.86 -3.28 24.09
CA SER A 52 1.40 -3.44 24.14
C SER A 52 0.96 -4.83 23.68
N ASP A 53 1.46 -5.30 22.54
CA ASP A 53 1.03 -6.56 21.92
C ASP A 53 1.39 -7.79 22.77
N TYR A 54 2.58 -7.78 23.37
CA TYR A 54 3.11 -8.92 24.13
C TYR A 54 3.03 -8.74 25.65
N GLY A 55 2.47 -7.62 26.14
CA GLY A 55 2.30 -7.35 27.57
C GLY A 55 3.63 -7.27 28.35
N VAL A 56 4.67 -6.71 27.73
CA VAL A 56 6.02 -6.57 28.34
C VAL A 56 6.36 -5.10 28.60
N SER A 57 7.42 -4.84 29.38
CA SER A 57 7.87 -3.46 29.58
C SER A 57 8.48 -2.86 28.30
N LEU A 58 8.43 -1.54 28.17
CA LEU A 58 9.07 -0.84 27.04
C LEU A 58 10.57 -1.16 26.93
N ALA A 59 11.27 -1.23 28.06
CA ALA A 59 12.70 -1.57 28.09
C ALA A 59 12.96 -2.99 27.57
N GLU A 60 12.12 -3.95 27.95
CA GLU A 60 12.18 -5.33 27.44
C GLU A 60 11.88 -5.39 25.94
N ALA A 61 10.86 -4.65 25.48
CA ALA A 61 10.52 -4.56 24.06
C ALA A 61 11.68 -4.00 23.23
N MET A 62 12.29 -2.88 23.68
CA MET A 62 13.48 -2.30 23.05
C MET A 62 14.63 -3.31 23.00
N SER A 63 14.90 -4.00 24.12
CA SER A 63 15.96 -5.01 24.17
C SER A 63 15.71 -6.15 23.17
N ARG A 64 14.48 -6.66 23.08
CA ARG A 64 14.14 -7.76 22.13
C ARG A 64 14.25 -7.33 20.68
N LEU A 65 13.86 -6.10 20.34
CA LEU A 65 13.97 -5.56 18.99
C LEU A 65 15.43 -5.36 18.59
N GLN A 66 16.28 -4.89 19.50
CA GLN A 66 17.72 -4.75 19.26
C GLN A 66 18.42 -6.09 18.95
N LEU A 67 17.97 -7.20 19.56
CA LEU A 67 18.53 -8.53 19.30
C LEU A 67 18.23 -9.06 17.89
N GLN A 68 17.23 -8.52 17.17
CA GLN A 68 16.82 -9.07 15.87
C GLN A 68 17.93 -9.03 14.82
N GLU A 69 18.79 -7.99 14.85
CA GLU A 69 19.91 -7.88 13.90
C GLU A 69 20.97 -8.96 14.15
N GLU A 70 21.26 -9.25 15.41
CA GLU A 70 22.17 -10.33 15.78
C GLU A 70 21.61 -11.71 15.42
N ILE A 71 20.31 -11.92 15.65
CA ILE A 71 19.59 -13.14 15.23
C ILE A 71 19.65 -13.31 13.71
N ARG A 72 19.50 -12.22 12.94
CA ARG A 72 19.63 -12.24 11.48
C ARG A 72 21.03 -12.68 11.04
N VAL A 73 22.08 -12.13 11.66
CA VAL A 73 23.48 -12.50 11.37
C VAL A 73 23.73 -13.97 11.71
N LEU A 74 23.27 -14.44 12.86
CA LEU A 74 23.37 -15.85 13.26
C LEU A 74 22.66 -16.77 12.26
N ASN A 75 21.41 -16.44 11.88
CA ASN A 75 20.64 -17.22 10.91
C ASN A 75 21.37 -17.33 9.55
N ASN A 76 21.96 -16.25 9.07
CA ASN A 76 22.71 -16.24 7.81
C ASN A 76 23.94 -17.17 7.88
N ARG A 77 24.73 -17.06 8.95
CA ARG A 77 25.91 -17.91 9.16
C ARG A 77 25.53 -19.38 9.24
N LEU A 78 24.51 -19.72 10.02
CA LEU A 78 24.07 -21.12 10.16
C LEU A 78 23.55 -21.71 8.84
N GLN A 79 22.83 -20.93 8.04
CA GLN A 79 22.41 -21.36 6.70
C GLN A 79 23.61 -21.60 5.76
N GLY A 80 24.66 -20.78 5.84
CA GLY A 80 25.86 -20.90 5.00
C GLY A 80 26.79 -22.03 5.43
N ASP A 81 26.99 -22.19 6.74
CA ASP A 81 27.98 -23.12 7.31
C ASP A 81 27.41 -24.54 7.54
N PHE A 82 26.08 -24.68 7.59
CA PHE A 82 25.37 -25.95 7.80
C PHE A 82 24.19 -26.16 6.81
N PRO A 83 24.40 -26.02 5.49
CA PRO A 83 23.31 -26.02 4.51
C PRO A 83 22.50 -27.32 4.46
N GLU A 84 23.15 -28.46 4.77
CA GLU A 84 22.54 -29.79 4.70
C GLU A 84 21.81 -30.19 5.99
N THR A 85 22.17 -29.62 7.14
CA THR A 85 21.63 -30.07 8.44
C THR A 85 20.83 -29.01 9.18
N PHE A 86 21.00 -27.72 8.87
CA PHE A 86 20.22 -26.66 9.49
C PHE A 86 18.76 -26.70 9.00
N ALA A 87 17.84 -26.78 9.95
CA ALA A 87 16.39 -26.90 9.71
C ALA A 87 15.62 -25.60 9.96
N GLY A 88 16.28 -24.55 10.44
CA GLY A 88 15.72 -23.20 10.53
C GLY A 88 15.92 -22.53 11.88
N LEU A 89 15.61 -21.23 11.91
CA LEU A 89 15.60 -20.39 13.11
C LEU A 89 14.27 -19.64 13.17
N TRP A 90 13.66 -19.58 14.36
CA TRP A 90 12.52 -18.71 14.64
C TRP A 90 12.59 -18.11 16.04
N VAL A 91 11.81 -17.06 16.27
CA VAL A 91 11.71 -16.40 17.58
C VAL A 91 10.32 -16.66 18.16
N GLN A 92 10.28 -17.18 19.38
CA GLN A 92 9.06 -17.24 20.18
C GLN A 92 9.00 -15.99 21.05
N HIS A 93 7.93 -15.20 20.93
CA HIS A 93 7.77 -13.96 21.71
C HIS A 93 7.00 -14.14 23.02
N ALA A 94 6.17 -15.19 23.12
CA ALA A 94 5.36 -15.54 24.27
C ALA A 94 5.13 -17.07 24.35
N PRO A 95 4.86 -17.65 25.53
CA PRO A 95 4.79 -17.00 26.85
C PRO A 95 6.16 -16.62 27.42
N LEU A 96 7.24 -17.23 26.92
CA LEU A 96 8.62 -16.87 27.23
C LEU A 96 9.37 -16.55 25.95
N TYR A 97 10.21 -15.51 25.99
CA TYR A 97 11.09 -15.17 24.86
C TYR A 97 12.16 -16.25 24.68
N ARG A 98 12.21 -16.82 23.48
CA ARG A 98 13.17 -17.86 23.09
C ARG A 98 13.58 -17.68 21.64
N VAL A 99 14.86 -17.93 21.36
CA VAL A 99 15.36 -18.09 19.99
C VAL A 99 15.55 -19.58 19.75
N HIS A 100 14.79 -20.14 18.81
CA HIS A 100 14.88 -21.55 18.49
C HIS A 100 15.79 -21.77 17.29
N LEU A 101 16.69 -22.74 17.41
CA LEU A 101 17.51 -23.26 16.34
C LEU A 101 17.13 -24.72 16.13
N SER A 102 16.90 -25.12 14.89
CA SER A 102 16.58 -26.51 14.58
C SER A 102 17.58 -27.08 13.60
N PHE A 103 17.95 -28.35 13.81
CA PHE A 103 18.90 -29.09 12.98
C PHE A 103 18.47 -30.56 12.85
N THR A 104 18.74 -31.20 11.72
CA THR A 104 18.63 -32.67 11.61
C THR A 104 19.74 -33.35 12.41
N GLU A 105 20.96 -32.82 12.27
CA GLU A 105 22.15 -33.22 13.01
C GLU A 105 23.06 -32.00 13.28
N TYR A 106 23.71 -31.97 14.44
CA TYR A 106 24.64 -30.92 14.81
C TYR A 106 25.70 -31.42 15.81
N ASP A 107 26.88 -30.79 15.77
CA ASP A 107 27.92 -30.94 16.79
C ASP A 107 27.72 -29.83 17.83
N GLU A 108 27.43 -30.22 19.07
CA GLU A 108 27.19 -29.29 20.18
C GLU A 108 28.34 -28.31 20.41
N LYS A 109 29.60 -28.77 20.33
CA LYS A 109 30.77 -27.91 20.55
C LYS A 109 30.94 -26.90 19.44
N LYS A 110 30.75 -27.35 18.19
CA LYS A 110 30.83 -26.45 17.05
C LYS A 110 29.72 -25.40 17.11
N LEU A 111 28.50 -25.77 17.50
CA LEU A 111 27.39 -24.82 17.64
C LEU A 111 27.62 -23.83 18.78
N GLU A 112 28.19 -24.29 19.90
CA GLU A 112 28.55 -23.44 21.03
C GLU A 112 29.49 -22.29 20.61
N GLU A 113 30.44 -22.53 19.70
CA GLU A 113 31.32 -21.48 19.16
C GLU A 113 30.54 -20.35 18.44
N TYR A 114 29.43 -20.67 17.77
CA TYR A 114 28.56 -19.65 17.15
C TYR A 114 27.80 -18.87 18.22
N LEU A 115 27.26 -19.56 19.22
CA LEU A 115 26.48 -18.93 20.29
C LEU A 115 27.33 -18.03 21.18
N LEU A 116 28.58 -18.42 21.47
CA LEU A 116 29.55 -17.60 22.21
C LEU A 116 29.90 -16.28 21.49
N SER A 117 29.70 -16.22 20.18
CA SER A 117 29.87 -14.98 19.41
C SER A 117 28.64 -14.07 19.45
N THR A 118 27.61 -14.42 20.23
CA THR A 118 26.37 -13.65 20.34
C THR A 118 26.05 -13.20 21.77
N SER A 119 25.21 -12.16 21.89
CA SER A 119 24.62 -11.69 23.15
C SER A 119 23.28 -12.37 23.50
N LEU A 120 22.86 -13.36 22.69
CA LEU A 120 21.58 -14.02 22.81
C LEU A 120 21.49 -14.87 24.08
N ASN A 121 20.43 -14.64 24.85
CA ASN A 121 20.05 -15.48 25.99
C ASN A 121 18.79 -16.27 25.65
N GLY A 122 18.64 -17.47 26.24
CA GLY A 122 17.45 -18.30 26.03
C GLY A 122 17.36 -18.90 24.62
N VAL A 123 18.49 -19.35 24.09
CA VAL A 123 18.55 -20.13 22.85
C VAL A 123 18.16 -21.58 23.15
N GLU A 124 17.25 -22.14 22.36
CA GLU A 124 16.85 -23.54 22.43
C GLU A 124 17.19 -24.23 21.12
N VAL A 125 17.92 -25.35 21.21
CA VAL A 125 18.33 -26.13 20.04
C VAL A 125 17.52 -27.42 19.99
N THR A 126 16.80 -27.65 18.89
CA THR A 126 15.94 -28.83 18.70
C THR A 126 16.40 -29.68 17.52
N LYS A 127 16.01 -30.96 17.55
CA LYS A 127 16.21 -31.86 16.42
C LYS A 127 14.98 -31.85 15.50
N ALA A 128 15.22 -31.72 14.21
CA ALA A 128 14.23 -31.85 13.14
C ALA A 128 14.45 -33.15 12.36
N LYS A 129 13.45 -33.54 11.55
CA LYS A 129 13.59 -34.66 10.62
C LYS A 129 14.15 -34.21 9.27
N LEU A 130 13.71 -33.06 8.78
CA LEU A 130 14.14 -32.47 7.51
C LEU A 130 14.92 -31.17 7.73
N SER A 131 15.96 -30.96 6.92
CA SER A 131 16.68 -29.69 6.85
C SER A 131 15.86 -28.63 6.10
N LEU A 132 16.27 -27.37 6.21
CA LEU A 132 15.63 -26.26 5.48
C LEU A 132 15.79 -26.43 3.96
N HIS A 133 16.93 -27.00 3.53
CA HIS A 133 17.17 -27.33 2.13
C HIS A 133 16.18 -28.39 1.62
N GLU A 134 15.94 -29.43 2.42
CA GLU A 134 14.98 -30.49 2.11
C GLU A 134 13.53 -29.96 2.11
N LEU A 135 13.16 -29.11 3.08
CA LEU A 135 11.84 -28.48 3.14
C LEU A 135 11.57 -27.58 1.92
N ARG A 136 12.55 -26.79 1.48
CA ARG A 136 12.45 -25.96 0.27
C ARG A 136 12.33 -26.81 -0.99
N SER A 137 13.06 -27.92 -1.07
CA SER A 137 12.97 -28.87 -2.18
C SER A 137 11.61 -29.55 -2.22
N LEU A 138 11.08 -29.96 -1.05
CA LEU A 138 9.73 -30.51 -0.90
C LEU A 138 8.66 -29.49 -1.32
N GLN A 139 8.76 -28.24 -0.87
CA GLN A 139 7.84 -27.17 -1.25
C GLN A 139 7.83 -26.95 -2.76
N SER A 140 9.01 -26.87 -3.39
CA SER A 140 9.15 -26.66 -4.83
C SER A 140 8.56 -27.82 -5.64
N ALA A 141 8.82 -29.07 -5.22
CA ALA A 141 8.27 -30.25 -5.86
C ALA A 141 6.73 -30.30 -5.72
N LEU A 142 6.22 -30.04 -4.50
CA LEU A 142 4.78 -30.00 -4.24
C LEU A 142 4.09 -28.90 -5.06
N GLN A 143 4.67 -27.70 -5.11
CA GLN A 143 4.16 -26.59 -5.89
C GLN A 143 4.09 -26.94 -7.38
N HIS A 144 5.15 -27.55 -7.93
CA HIS A 144 5.14 -28.00 -9.32
C HIS A 144 4.01 -29.01 -9.60
N THR A 145 3.85 -30.02 -8.73
CA THR A 145 2.80 -31.03 -8.88
C THR A 145 1.39 -30.44 -8.76
N VAL A 146 1.13 -29.63 -7.74
CA VAL A 146 -0.19 -29.01 -7.52
C VAL A 146 -0.57 -28.10 -8.69
N ASN A 147 0.39 -27.34 -9.24
CA ASN A 147 0.18 -26.51 -10.42
C ASN A 147 -0.15 -27.33 -11.67
N GLN A 148 0.52 -28.47 -11.89
CA GLN A 148 0.22 -29.38 -13.01
C GLN A 148 -1.18 -30.00 -12.91
N LEU A 149 -1.69 -30.16 -11.69
CA LEU A 149 -3.04 -30.65 -11.44
C LEU A 149 -4.12 -29.56 -11.56
N GLY A 150 -3.75 -28.31 -11.86
CA GLY A 150 -4.68 -27.19 -11.99
C GLY A 150 -5.34 -26.80 -10.66
N ILE A 151 -4.69 -27.10 -9.53
CA ILE A 151 -5.20 -26.76 -8.20
C ILE A 151 -4.64 -25.39 -7.82
N SER A 152 -5.52 -24.43 -7.52
CA SER A 152 -5.12 -23.15 -6.95
C SER A 152 -4.78 -23.32 -5.46
N ALA A 153 -3.59 -22.91 -5.04
CA ALA A 153 -3.14 -23.02 -3.66
C ALA A 153 -1.97 -22.06 -3.34
N ASP A 154 -1.80 -21.73 -2.05
CA ASP A 154 -0.59 -21.10 -1.52
C ASP A 154 0.27 -22.09 -0.75
N PHE A 155 1.52 -21.71 -0.51
CA PHE A 155 2.54 -22.57 0.11
C PHE A 155 3.32 -21.80 1.17
N ASP A 156 3.63 -22.47 2.26
CA ASP A 156 4.55 -21.98 3.28
C ASP A 156 5.43 -23.11 3.83
N ILE A 157 6.50 -22.75 4.55
CA ILE A 157 7.32 -23.66 5.34
C ILE A 157 7.13 -23.30 6.82
N ASN A 158 6.49 -24.20 7.55
CA ASN A 158 6.35 -24.08 9.00
C ASN A 158 7.59 -24.68 9.67
N LEU A 159 8.54 -23.82 10.05
CA LEU A 159 9.78 -24.23 10.70
C LEU A 159 9.54 -24.92 12.06
N PRO A 160 8.68 -24.40 12.97
CA PRO A 160 8.38 -25.08 14.23
C PRO A 160 7.88 -26.53 14.08
N GLU A 161 6.97 -26.78 13.13
CA GLU A 161 6.39 -28.11 12.89
C GLU A 161 7.21 -28.94 11.87
N ASN A 162 8.32 -28.39 11.35
CA ASN A 162 9.21 -29.02 10.37
C ASN A 162 8.45 -29.61 9.15
N GLN A 163 7.56 -28.82 8.54
CA GLN A 163 6.69 -29.28 7.45
C GLN A 163 6.39 -28.18 6.41
N VAL A 164 5.94 -28.59 5.23
CA VAL A 164 5.40 -27.71 4.18
C VAL A 164 3.88 -27.64 4.32
N GLU A 165 3.33 -26.44 4.28
CA GLU A 165 1.89 -26.20 4.36
C GLU A 165 1.32 -25.83 2.99
N LEU A 166 0.20 -26.46 2.63
CA LEU A 166 -0.55 -26.26 1.38
C LEU A 166 -1.92 -25.66 1.74
N TYR A 167 -2.13 -24.40 1.40
CA TYR A 167 -3.35 -23.66 1.69
C TYR A 167 -4.33 -23.77 0.53
N THR A 168 -5.57 -24.20 0.78
CA THR A 168 -6.61 -24.36 -0.27
C THR A 168 -7.98 -23.93 0.22
N THR A 169 -8.88 -23.55 -0.68
CA THR A 169 -10.27 -23.19 -0.30
C THR A 169 -11.16 -24.39 0.02
N ASN A 170 -10.76 -25.59 -0.42
CA ASN A 170 -11.48 -26.82 -0.15
C ASN A 170 -10.52 -28.01 -0.10
N THR A 171 -10.15 -28.43 1.10
CA THR A 171 -9.17 -29.50 1.31
C THR A 171 -9.67 -30.87 0.83
N ASN A 172 -10.98 -31.12 0.90
CA ASN A 172 -11.58 -32.38 0.43
C ASN A 172 -11.44 -32.53 -1.09
N THR A 173 -11.77 -31.48 -1.85
CA THR A 173 -11.63 -31.47 -3.31
C THR A 173 -10.16 -31.58 -3.70
N THR A 174 -9.26 -30.82 -3.06
CA THR A 174 -7.82 -30.91 -3.32
C THR A 174 -7.29 -32.32 -3.09
N MET A 175 -7.61 -32.95 -1.95
CA MET A 175 -7.17 -34.31 -1.65
C MET A 175 -7.73 -35.34 -2.62
N ALA A 176 -8.97 -35.18 -3.08
CA ALA A 176 -9.54 -36.06 -4.09
C ALA A 176 -8.77 -35.97 -5.42
N THR A 177 -8.46 -34.75 -5.88
CA THR A 177 -7.69 -34.52 -7.12
C THR A 177 -6.27 -35.10 -7.03
N ILE A 178 -5.57 -34.87 -5.90
CA ILE A 178 -4.21 -35.39 -5.68
C ILE A 178 -4.21 -36.93 -5.69
N ARG A 179 -5.18 -37.56 -5.02
CA ARG A 179 -5.32 -39.03 -5.01
C ARG A 179 -5.66 -39.59 -6.38
N GLN A 180 -6.55 -38.94 -7.13
CA GLN A 180 -6.93 -39.36 -8.49
C GLN A 180 -5.72 -39.30 -9.45
N ALA A 181 -4.82 -38.35 -9.24
CA ALA A 181 -3.57 -38.26 -9.99
C ALA A 181 -2.49 -39.27 -9.56
N GLY A 182 -2.75 -40.09 -8.53
CA GLY A 182 -1.79 -41.08 -8.01
C GLY A 182 -0.61 -40.45 -7.26
N VAL A 183 -0.72 -39.18 -6.87
CA VAL A 183 0.34 -38.46 -6.15
C VAL A 183 0.27 -38.82 -4.67
N GLN A 184 1.40 -39.26 -4.11
CA GLN A 184 1.57 -39.49 -2.68
C GLN A 184 2.18 -38.24 -2.04
N LEU A 185 1.50 -37.67 -1.06
CA LEU A 185 2.03 -36.54 -0.29
C LEU A 185 3.02 -37.03 0.77
N SER A 186 4.04 -36.21 1.06
CA SER A 186 4.97 -36.46 2.15
C SER A 186 4.24 -36.43 3.51
N GLU A 187 4.73 -37.17 4.50
CA GLU A 187 4.27 -37.02 5.89
C GLU A 187 4.57 -35.62 6.46
N HIS A 188 5.50 -34.89 5.83
CA HIS A 188 5.84 -33.50 6.11
C HIS A 188 5.05 -32.50 5.27
N THR A 189 3.84 -32.87 4.84
CA THR A 189 2.93 -31.98 4.12
C THR A 189 1.60 -31.89 4.86
N LYS A 190 1.18 -30.66 5.18
CA LYS A 190 -0.11 -30.38 5.83
C LYS A 190 -0.99 -29.55 4.92
N LEU A 191 -2.23 -30.00 4.72
CA LEU A 191 -3.25 -29.21 4.03
C LEU A 191 -4.01 -28.36 5.03
N ILE A 192 -4.19 -27.09 4.69
CA ILE A 192 -4.90 -26.12 5.52
C ILE A 192 -6.02 -25.52 4.68
N GLN A 193 -7.25 -25.62 5.20
CA GLN A 193 -8.38 -24.95 4.55
C GLN A 193 -8.40 -23.48 4.95
N VAL A 194 -8.48 -22.60 3.96
CA VAL A 194 -8.64 -21.15 4.14
C VAL A 194 -9.90 -20.68 3.43
N GLU A 195 -10.47 -19.57 3.87
CA GLU A 195 -11.65 -18.99 3.21
C GLU A 195 -11.32 -18.45 1.81
N GLN A 196 -10.09 -17.96 1.62
CA GLN A 196 -9.55 -17.46 0.36
C GLN A 196 -8.03 -17.64 0.28
N LEU A 197 -7.49 -17.76 -0.93
CA LEU A 197 -6.04 -17.77 -1.19
C LEU A 197 -5.45 -16.36 -1.18
N SER A 198 -4.13 -16.29 -1.13
CA SER A 198 -3.36 -15.06 -1.28
C SER A 198 -3.70 -14.41 -2.61
N GLN A 199 -3.86 -13.09 -2.56
CA GLN A 199 -4.05 -12.27 -3.74
C GLN A 199 -2.79 -11.41 -3.89
N VAL A 200 -2.27 -11.31 -5.12
CA VAL A 200 -1.23 -10.33 -5.41
C VAL A 200 -1.90 -8.96 -5.25
N ALA A 201 -1.60 -8.25 -4.17
CA ALA A 201 -2.05 -6.89 -3.97
C ALA A 201 -1.42 -6.01 -5.07
N THR A 202 -2.14 -5.81 -6.17
CA THR A 202 -1.78 -4.81 -7.17
C THR A 202 -2.61 -3.58 -6.84
N ASP A 203 -2.04 -2.76 -5.98
CA ASP A 203 -2.62 -1.49 -5.59
C ASP A 203 -2.70 -0.57 -6.82
N ILE A 204 -3.78 0.19 -6.92
CA ILE A 204 -3.95 1.24 -7.92
C ILE A 204 -4.30 2.56 -7.25
N PHE A 205 -3.55 3.60 -7.62
CA PHE A 205 -3.60 4.93 -7.02
C PHE A 205 -2.95 5.98 -7.91
N ALA A 206 -2.97 7.25 -7.47
CA ALA A 206 -2.57 8.38 -8.30
C ALA A 206 -1.08 8.36 -8.64
N GLY A 207 -0.74 8.74 -9.88
CA GLY A 207 0.63 8.78 -10.40
C GLY A 207 1.10 7.47 -11.01
N LEU A 208 0.34 6.37 -10.91
CA LEU A 208 0.67 5.13 -11.60
C LEU A 208 0.39 5.23 -13.11
N SER A 209 1.14 4.50 -13.92
CA SER A 209 1.03 4.56 -15.39
C SER A 209 -0.24 3.85 -15.89
N THR A 210 -1.29 4.61 -16.20
CA THR A 210 -2.54 4.11 -16.81
C THR A 210 -2.57 4.47 -18.30
N LEU A 211 -2.05 3.58 -19.15
CA LEU A 211 -1.80 3.89 -20.56
C LEU A 211 -3.09 4.29 -21.30
N PRO A 212 -3.03 5.32 -22.17
CA PRO A 212 -1.83 6.08 -22.59
C PRO A 212 -1.40 7.20 -21.61
N CYS A 213 -2.17 7.43 -20.54
CA CYS A 213 -2.04 8.55 -19.61
C CYS A 213 -1.42 8.15 -18.26
N THR A 214 -1.57 9.03 -17.26
CA THR A 214 -1.22 8.78 -15.87
C THR A 214 -2.49 8.74 -15.02
N GLY A 215 -2.55 7.82 -14.06
CA GLY A 215 -3.69 7.69 -13.16
C GLY A 215 -3.78 8.92 -12.24
N GLY A 216 -4.98 9.47 -12.12
CA GLY A 216 -5.32 10.52 -11.18
C GLY A 216 -5.71 9.99 -9.81
N PRO A 217 -6.24 10.85 -8.92
CA PRO A 217 -6.70 10.42 -7.61
C PRO A 217 -7.72 9.28 -7.67
N THR A 218 -7.59 8.35 -6.73
CA THR A 218 -8.60 7.32 -6.44
C THR A 218 -9.88 8.00 -5.97
N VAL A 219 -11.03 7.47 -6.37
CA VAL A 219 -12.34 8.07 -6.12
C VAL A 219 -13.35 7.04 -5.62
N LEU A 220 -14.35 7.54 -4.88
CA LEU A 220 -15.61 6.86 -4.60
C LEU A 220 -16.71 7.54 -5.44
N HIS A 221 -17.37 6.79 -6.31
CA HIS A 221 -18.54 7.24 -7.06
C HIS A 221 -19.81 7.00 -6.27
N ASN A 222 -20.72 7.97 -6.25
CA ASN A 222 -22.04 7.83 -5.67
C ASN A 222 -23.04 7.26 -6.69
N ASP A 223 -23.34 5.97 -6.58
CA ASP A 223 -24.10 5.22 -7.60
C ASP A 223 -25.60 5.56 -7.63
N ASP A 224 -26.22 5.68 -6.44
CA ASP A 224 -27.67 5.85 -6.28
C ASP A 224 -28.06 6.84 -5.17
N GLY A 225 -27.13 7.70 -4.75
CA GLY A 225 -27.31 8.58 -3.60
C GLY A 225 -26.97 7.91 -2.26
N ALA A 226 -26.70 6.60 -2.26
CA ALA A 226 -26.45 5.82 -1.04
C ALA A 226 -25.20 4.95 -1.10
N THR A 227 -25.00 4.24 -2.21
CA THR A 227 -23.95 3.24 -2.40
C THR A 227 -22.75 3.80 -3.16
N GLY A 228 -21.58 3.22 -2.90
CA GLY A 228 -20.29 3.71 -3.38
C GLY A 228 -19.51 2.68 -4.20
N THR A 229 -19.07 3.06 -5.40
CA THR A 229 -18.15 2.26 -6.22
C THR A 229 -16.76 2.90 -6.24
N LEU A 230 -15.71 2.12 -5.94
CA LEU A 230 -14.32 2.57 -6.01
C LEU A 230 -13.81 2.60 -7.46
N GLY A 231 -13.02 3.61 -7.76
CA GLY A 231 -12.43 3.80 -9.09
C GLY A 231 -11.16 4.63 -9.06
N ILE A 232 -10.57 4.79 -10.24
CA ILE A 232 -9.42 5.65 -10.51
C ILE A 232 -9.83 6.67 -11.57
N THR A 233 -9.34 7.91 -11.42
CA THR A 233 -9.54 8.95 -12.43
C THR A 233 -8.38 9.00 -13.42
N THR A 234 -8.61 9.65 -14.57
CA THR A 234 -7.57 10.20 -15.46
C THR A 234 -8.20 11.41 -16.17
N ALA A 235 -7.45 12.12 -17.02
CA ALA A 235 -8.02 13.21 -17.81
C ALA A 235 -9.07 12.69 -18.80
N GLY A 236 -10.16 13.43 -18.99
CA GLY A 236 -11.30 13.04 -19.82
C GLY A 236 -10.98 12.91 -21.32
N HIS A 237 -9.88 13.52 -21.77
CA HIS A 237 -9.36 13.34 -23.12
C HIS A 237 -8.56 12.04 -23.33
N CYS A 238 -8.18 11.32 -22.28
CA CYS A 238 -7.25 10.18 -22.36
C CYS A 238 -7.81 8.99 -23.12
N SER A 239 -9.09 8.67 -22.93
CA SER A 239 -9.76 7.63 -23.71
C SER A 239 -10.10 8.05 -25.14
N CYS A 240 -9.78 9.27 -25.55
CA CYS A 240 -10.09 9.77 -26.88
C CYS A 240 -8.99 9.36 -27.87
N ALA A 241 -9.38 8.66 -28.94
CA ALA A 241 -8.42 8.21 -29.95
C ALA A 241 -7.85 9.36 -30.81
N GLN A 242 -8.51 10.53 -30.82
CA GLN A 242 -8.07 11.75 -31.50
C GLN A 242 -8.34 12.98 -30.60
N PRO A 243 -7.43 13.96 -30.54
CA PRO A 243 -7.57 15.17 -29.74
C PRO A 243 -8.44 16.22 -30.44
N THR A 244 -9.59 15.81 -30.98
CA THR A 244 -10.61 16.73 -31.50
C THR A 244 -11.80 16.72 -30.57
N GLN A 245 -12.30 17.90 -30.22
CA GLN A 245 -13.59 18.04 -29.57
C GLN A 245 -14.69 18.05 -30.65
N PRO A 246 -15.65 17.10 -30.64
CA PRO A 246 -15.86 16.01 -29.67
C PRO A 246 -15.03 14.74 -29.98
N CYS A 247 -14.63 14.00 -28.94
CA CYS A 247 -13.78 12.81 -29.05
C CYS A 247 -14.26 11.82 -30.13
N GLN A 248 -13.42 11.60 -31.15
CA GLN A 248 -13.68 10.63 -32.20
C GLN A 248 -12.85 9.37 -31.97
N GLY A 249 -13.54 8.24 -31.78
CA GLY A 249 -12.90 6.96 -31.45
C GLY A 249 -12.53 6.83 -29.96
N PHE A 250 -12.17 5.61 -29.57
CA PHE A 250 -11.92 5.23 -28.19
C PHE A 250 -10.60 4.46 -28.07
N THR A 251 -9.76 4.89 -27.13
CA THR A 251 -8.55 4.18 -26.70
C THR A 251 -8.80 3.68 -25.28
N PRO A 252 -8.81 2.36 -25.04
CA PRO A 252 -9.00 1.84 -23.69
C PRO A 252 -7.88 2.28 -22.74
N ILE A 253 -8.24 2.62 -21.51
CA ILE A 253 -7.27 2.84 -20.44
C ILE A 253 -6.84 1.50 -19.88
N THR A 254 -5.53 1.26 -19.77
CA THR A 254 -4.99 0.01 -19.24
C THR A 254 -4.02 0.24 -18.10
N TYR A 255 -4.03 -0.66 -17.12
CA TYR A 255 -3.05 -0.72 -16.03
C TYR A 255 -2.50 -2.14 -15.94
N ASN A 256 -1.17 -2.27 -15.95
CA ASN A 256 -0.47 -3.57 -15.99
C ASN A 256 -1.01 -4.54 -17.07
N GLY A 257 -1.40 -4.00 -18.23
CA GLY A 257 -1.94 -4.79 -19.35
C GLY A 257 -3.41 -5.20 -19.21
N VAL A 258 -4.09 -4.81 -18.12
CA VAL A 258 -5.53 -5.03 -17.91
C VAL A 258 -6.30 -3.77 -18.26
N GLU A 259 -7.37 -3.91 -19.04
CA GLU A 259 -8.28 -2.81 -19.35
C GLU A 259 -9.10 -2.40 -18.12
N LEU A 260 -9.10 -1.11 -17.81
CA LEU A 260 -9.93 -0.50 -16.77
C LEU A 260 -11.25 -0.03 -17.41
N PRO A 261 -12.41 -0.58 -17.02
CA PRO A 261 -13.68 -0.23 -17.66
C PRO A 261 -14.07 1.24 -17.41
N LEU A 262 -14.17 2.03 -18.49
CA LEU A 262 -14.68 3.41 -18.43
C LEU A 262 -16.11 3.43 -17.91
N GLN A 263 -16.41 4.30 -16.95
CA GLN A 263 -17.75 4.47 -16.40
C GLN A 263 -18.40 5.77 -16.89
N ALA A 264 -17.71 6.89 -16.73
CA ALA A 264 -18.17 8.19 -17.19
C ALA A 264 -16.99 9.12 -17.50
N ARG A 265 -17.24 10.11 -18.35
CA ARG A 265 -16.28 11.15 -18.71
C ARG A 265 -16.95 12.49 -18.94
N THR A 266 -16.18 13.55 -18.75
CA THR A 266 -16.48 14.89 -19.25
C THR A 266 -15.19 15.56 -19.70
N TRP A 267 -15.19 16.13 -20.89
CA TRP A 267 -14.10 16.95 -21.41
C TRP A 267 -14.71 18.14 -22.14
N SER A 268 -15.06 19.18 -21.38
CA SER A 268 -15.70 20.41 -21.89
C SER A 268 -15.64 21.52 -20.84
N GLY A 269 -15.42 22.76 -21.29
CA GLY A 269 -15.26 23.90 -20.38
C GLY A 269 -14.16 23.64 -19.35
N SER A 270 -14.45 23.92 -18.08
CA SER A 270 -13.52 23.73 -16.96
C SER A 270 -13.33 22.27 -16.52
N TYR A 271 -13.82 21.29 -17.29
CA TYR A 271 -13.77 19.88 -16.91
C TYR A 271 -12.98 19.05 -17.92
N ASP A 272 -12.03 18.27 -17.42
CA ASP A 272 -11.25 17.28 -18.16
C ASP A 272 -10.99 16.08 -17.25
N VAL A 273 -12.01 15.23 -17.08
CA VAL A 273 -11.94 14.06 -16.21
C VAL A 273 -12.75 12.89 -16.74
N GLU A 274 -12.19 11.70 -16.61
CA GLU A 274 -12.90 10.43 -16.72
C GLU A 274 -12.54 9.52 -15.55
N TRP A 275 -13.37 8.52 -15.31
CA TRP A 275 -13.11 7.55 -14.25
C TRP A 275 -13.45 6.12 -14.68
N HIS A 276 -12.72 5.20 -14.09
CA HIS A 276 -12.75 3.78 -14.42
C HIS A 276 -12.89 2.93 -13.17
N THR A 277 -13.59 1.79 -13.31
CA THR A 277 -13.59 0.74 -12.27
C THR A 277 -12.30 -0.06 -12.32
N LEU A 278 -11.94 -0.69 -11.20
CA LEU A 278 -10.58 -1.16 -10.95
C LEU A 278 -10.29 -2.58 -11.43
N ALA A 279 -11.19 -3.28 -12.12
CA ALA A 279 -10.93 -4.60 -12.74
C ALA A 279 -10.17 -5.63 -11.86
N GLY A 280 -10.40 -5.62 -10.54
CA GLY A 280 -9.72 -6.51 -9.57
C GLY A 280 -8.50 -5.92 -8.85
N PHE A 281 -8.05 -4.72 -9.22
CA PHE A 281 -7.02 -3.96 -8.50
C PHE A 281 -7.55 -3.38 -7.19
N THR A 282 -6.66 -3.22 -6.21
CA THR A 282 -7.04 -2.67 -4.90
C THR A 282 -6.82 -1.16 -4.85
N ALA A 283 -7.88 -0.39 -4.58
CA ALA A 283 -7.79 1.05 -4.48
C ALA A 283 -6.97 1.48 -3.23
N ARG A 284 -6.14 2.51 -3.36
CA ARG A 284 -5.45 3.17 -2.23
C ARG A 284 -5.59 4.69 -2.32
N ASN A 285 -5.69 5.38 -1.19
CA ASN A 285 -5.63 6.86 -1.14
C ASN A 285 -4.19 7.37 -1.26
N LEU A 286 -3.43 6.87 -2.23
CA LEU A 286 -2.03 7.24 -2.41
C LEU A 286 -1.87 8.14 -3.63
N MET A 287 -0.80 8.94 -3.60
CA MET A 287 -0.28 9.65 -4.75
C MET A 287 1.24 9.46 -4.81
N PHE A 288 1.72 8.99 -5.96
CA PHE A 288 3.15 8.84 -6.19
C PHE A 288 3.77 10.21 -6.49
N ASP A 289 4.85 10.55 -5.79
CA ASP A 289 5.54 11.84 -5.96
C ASP A 289 6.82 11.74 -6.80
N GLY A 290 7.11 10.57 -7.36
CA GLY A 290 8.34 10.27 -8.11
C GLY A 290 9.41 9.54 -7.29
N ALA A 291 9.29 9.51 -5.96
CA ALA A 291 10.19 8.77 -5.07
C ALA A 291 9.43 7.90 -4.06
N ASN A 292 8.30 8.38 -3.54
CA ASN A 292 7.52 7.76 -2.47
C ASN A 292 6.02 7.81 -2.79
N ASN A 293 5.28 6.91 -2.14
CA ASN A 293 3.83 6.95 -2.12
C ASN A 293 3.37 7.81 -0.93
N ARG A 294 2.61 8.87 -1.21
CA ARG A 294 2.05 9.76 -0.19
C ARG A 294 0.59 9.45 0.03
N TYR A 295 0.16 9.34 1.28
CA TYR A 295 -1.26 9.34 1.59
C TYR A 295 -1.92 10.68 1.26
N VAL A 296 -3.16 10.62 0.82
CA VAL A 296 -4.03 11.77 0.59
C VAL A 296 -4.89 11.99 1.83
N PHE A 297 -4.63 13.09 2.55
CA PHE A 297 -5.37 13.47 3.77
C PHE A 297 -6.46 14.49 3.54
N GLY A 298 -6.57 15.01 2.32
CA GLY A 298 -7.63 15.92 1.93
C GLY A 298 -7.39 16.46 0.54
N ILE A 299 -8.32 17.31 0.10
CA ILE A 299 -8.24 18.03 -1.16
C ILE A 299 -8.10 19.53 -0.92
N ARG A 300 -7.43 20.22 -1.84
CA ARG A 300 -7.42 21.67 -1.94
C ARG A 300 -8.43 22.07 -3.02
N PRO A 301 -9.66 22.49 -2.66
CA PRO A 301 -10.64 22.89 -3.65
C PRO A 301 -10.20 24.15 -4.39
N HIS A 302 -10.69 24.35 -5.61
CA HIS A 302 -10.35 25.48 -6.50
C HIS A 302 -10.40 26.83 -5.77
N ALA A 303 -11.50 27.08 -5.04
CA ALA A 303 -11.72 28.34 -4.32
C ALA A 303 -10.70 28.64 -3.21
N ASN A 304 -9.91 27.65 -2.80
CA ASN A 304 -8.89 27.77 -1.75
C ASN A 304 -7.45 27.76 -2.31
N GLN A 305 -7.28 27.75 -3.62
CA GLN A 305 -5.98 27.88 -4.28
C GLN A 305 -5.72 29.36 -4.63
N TYR A 306 -4.45 29.76 -4.75
CA TYR A 306 -4.11 31.15 -5.05
C TYR A 306 -2.87 31.30 -5.93
N VAL A 307 -2.82 32.38 -6.72
CA VAL A 307 -1.64 32.72 -7.54
C VAL A 307 -0.42 32.92 -6.64
N GLY A 308 0.69 32.31 -7.03
CA GLY A 308 1.95 32.27 -6.29
C GLY A 308 2.09 31.05 -5.36
N GLU A 309 1.05 30.26 -5.16
CA GLU A 309 1.12 29.02 -4.38
C GLU A 309 2.05 28.02 -5.07
N TYR A 310 2.92 27.36 -4.29
CA TYR A 310 3.86 26.36 -4.81
C TYR A 310 3.23 24.98 -4.77
N VAL A 311 3.18 24.32 -5.92
CA VAL A 311 2.50 23.04 -6.12
C VAL A 311 3.38 22.09 -6.93
N CYS A 312 3.24 20.80 -6.65
CA CYS A 312 4.01 19.74 -7.30
C CYS A 312 3.08 18.79 -8.05
N LYS A 313 3.63 18.06 -9.01
CA LYS A 313 2.95 17.03 -9.78
C LYS A 313 3.81 15.81 -9.99
N TYR A 314 3.16 14.73 -10.40
CA TYR A 314 3.81 13.59 -11.02
C TYR A 314 3.07 13.16 -12.29
N GLY A 315 3.84 12.78 -13.31
CA GLY A 315 3.33 12.19 -14.55
C GLY A 315 4.29 11.13 -15.10
N ARG A 316 3.79 10.15 -15.86
CA ARG A 316 4.59 9.02 -16.36
C ARG A 316 5.67 9.42 -17.38
N MET A 317 5.56 10.58 -18.01
CA MET A 317 6.46 11.03 -19.08
C MET A 317 7.54 11.93 -18.52
N THR A 318 7.15 13.00 -17.81
CA THR A 318 8.10 13.98 -17.27
C THR A 318 8.49 13.71 -15.83
N GLY A 319 7.84 12.77 -15.15
CA GLY A 319 8.10 12.46 -13.74
C GLY A 319 7.65 13.58 -12.80
N ALA A 320 8.38 13.70 -11.69
CA ALA A 320 8.12 14.71 -10.67
C ALA A 320 8.55 16.11 -11.15
N GLY A 321 7.71 17.11 -10.90
CA GLY A 321 8.04 18.52 -11.14
C GLY A 321 7.21 19.43 -10.27
N CYS A 322 7.71 20.64 -10.01
CA CYS A 322 7.01 21.63 -9.20
C CYS A 322 7.15 23.02 -9.80
N GLY A 323 6.23 23.89 -9.42
CA GLY A 323 6.18 25.27 -9.88
C GLY A 323 5.25 26.11 -9.01
N HIS A 324 4.96 27.33 -9.47
CA HIS A 324 4.02 28.22 -8.80
C HIS A 324 2.78 28.47 -9.66
N ILE A 325 1.61 28.56 -9.03
CA ILE A 325 0.36 28.90 -9.70
C ILE A 325 0.47 30.30 -10.30
N THR A 326 0.19 30.46 -11.58
CA THR A 326 0.17 31.74 -12.30
C THR A 326 -1.24 32.20 -12.67
N SER A 327 -2.21 31.29 -12.72
CA SER A 327 -3.62 31.59 -12.97
C SER A 327 -4.53 30.56 -12.32
N LEU A 328 -5.71 30.99 -11.86
CA LEU A 328 -6.80 30.11 -11.42
C LEU A 328 -7.91 29.95 -12.48
N PHE A 329 -7.83 30.73 -13.56
CA PHE A 329 -8.90 30.91 -14.55
C PHE A 329 -8.37 30.73 -15.97
N PHE A 330 -7.43 29.81 -16.16
CA PHE A 330 -6.93 29.49 -17.48
C PHE A 330 -7.96 28.64 -18.23
N ASP A 331 -8.25 29.00 -19.49
CA ASP A 331 -9.21 28.32 -20.37
C ASP A 331 -10.51 27.86 -19.68
N GLY A 332 -11.13 28.77 -18.91
CA GLY A 332 -12.18 28.43 -17.94
C GLY A 332 -11.62 28.55 -16.53
N ASP A 333 -11.76 27.49 -15.72
CA ASP A 333 -11.29 27.45 -14.34
C ASP A 333 -10.08 26.51 -14.13
N TYR A 334 -9.30 26.23 -15.19
CA TYR A 334 -8.07 25.47 -15.02
C TYR A 334 -7.02 26.30 -14.25
N ILE A 335 -6.27 25.59 -13.41
CA ILE A 335 -5.17 26.17 -12.66
C ILE A 335 -3.91 26.05 -13.50
N ARG A 336 -3.26 27.16 -13.83
CA ARG A 336 -1.99 27.17 -14.58
C ARG A 336 -0.81 27.31 -13.63
N VAL A 337 0.24 26.54 -13.87
CA VAL A 337 1.48 26.49 -13.08
C VAL A 337 2.66 26.70 -13.99
N HIS A 338 3.60 27.55 -13.56
CA HIS A 338 4.87 27.79 -14.25
C HIS A 338 6.04 27.22 -13.46
N SER A 339 7.05 26.69 -14.16
CA SER A 339 8.35 26.33 -13.60
C SER A 339 9.49 26.93 -14.41
N ASP A 340 10.42 27.59 -13.71
CA ASP A 340 11.61 28.17 -14.35
C ASP A 340 12.62 27.11 -14.82
N THR A 341 12.53 25.88 -14.30
CA THR A 341 13.61 24.88 -14.41
C THR A 341 13.19 23.53 -14.95
N THR A 342 11.89 23.24 -14.99
CA THR A 342 11.40 21.89 -15.22
C THR A 342 10.22 21.91 -16.16
N ASP A 343 10.30 21.17 -17.25
CA ASP A 343 9.13 20.88 -18.07
C ASP A 343 8.08 20.12 -17.24
N LEU A 344 6.92 20.74 -17.08
CA LEU A 344 5.88 20.25 -16.18
C LEU A 344 4.95 19.24 -16.85
N CYS A 345 4.90 19.11 -18.17
CA CYS A 345 3.97 18.18 -18.79
C CYS A 345 4.31 17.88 -20.25
N GLU A 346 4.32 16.60 -20.60
CA GLU A 346 4.34 16.08 -21.96
C GLU A 346 3.16 15.13 -22.21
N PRO A 347 2.79 14.84 -23.48
CA PRO A 347 1.73 13.90 -23.80
C PRO A 347 1.91 12.53 -23.12
N GLY A 348 1.02 12.23 -22.16
CA GLY A 348 1.05 11.04 -21.31
C GLY A 348 1.02 11.37 -19.81
N ASP A 349 1.39 12.58 -19.41
CA ASP A 349 1.27 13.03 -18.02
C ASP A 349 -0.16 13.38 -17.61
N SER A 350 -1.04 13.61 -18.60
CA SER A 350 -2.48 13.84 -18.41
C SER A 350 -3.10 12.84 -17.43
N GLY A 351 -3.97 13.34 -16.57
CA GLY A 351 -4.57 12.61 -15.46
C GLY A 351 -3.72 12.58 -14.19
N GLY A 352 -2.40 12.73 -14.28
CA GLY A 352 -1.48 12.63 -13.14
C GLY A 352 -1.78 13.63 -12.01
N PRO A 353 -1.44 13.30 -10.75
CA PRO A 353 -1.83 14.10 -9.60
C PRO A 353 -1.03 15.40 -9.50
N TRP A 354 -1.73 16.47 -9.13
CA TRP A 354 -1.17 17.69 -8.55
C TRP A 354 -1.38 17.69 -7.05
N PHE A 355 -0.38 18.13 -6.28
CA PHE A 355 -0.41 18.04 -4.82
C PHE A 355 0.50 19.05 -4.12
N GLY A 356 0.18 19.31 -2.85
CA GLY A 356 1.00 20.04 -1.88
C GLY A 356 1.05 19.28 -0.57
N GLY A 357 2.24 18.82 -0.16
CA GLY A 357 2.36 17.89 0.97
C GLY A 357 1.56 16.60 0.73
N ASN A 358 0.58 16.33 1.61
CA ASN A 358 -0.36 15.21 1.55
C ASN A 358 -1.77 15.61 1.07
N ILE A 359 -1.90 16.79 0.46
CA ILE A 359 -3.18 17.33 -0.02
C ILE A 359 -3.21 17.26 -1.55
N ALA A 360 -4.28 16.71 -2.12
CA ALA A 360 -4.49 16.66 -3.56
C ALA A 360 -5.07 17.98 -4.08
N TYR A 361 -4.47 18.54 -5.13
CA TYR A 361 -4.84 19.84 -5.72
C TYR A 361 -5.63 19.68 -7.02
N GLY A 362 -5.38 18.61 -7.76
CA GLY A 362 -6.05 18.36 -9.02
C GLY A 362 -5.43 17.22 -9.82
N LEU A 363 -5.85 17.15 -11.07
CA LEU A 363 -5.35 16.20 -12.06
C LEU A 363 -4.90 16.94 -13.33
N MET A 364 -3.73 16.55 -13.83
CA MET A 364 -3.08 17.13 -15.00
C MET A 364 -4.01 17.10 -16.22
N SER A 365 -4.13 18.22 -16.92
CA SER A 365 -4.90 18.29 -18.17
C SER A 365 -3.98 18.53 -19.37
N GLY A 366 -3.03 19.46 -19.28
CA GLY A 366 -2.10 19.67 -20.38
C GLY A 366 -1.02 20.70 -20.10
N HIS A 367 -0.35 21.10 -21.18
CA HIS A 367 0.77 22.04 -21.16
C HIS A 367 0.58 23.23 -22.10
N LEU A 368 1.40 24.26 -21.91
CA LEU A 368 1.57 25.36 -22.85
C LEU A 368 3.03 25.43 -23.27
N GLU A 369 3.27 25.27 -24.57
CA GLU A 369 4.59 25.42 -25.15
C GLU A 369 4.66 26.65 -26.08
N PRO A 370 5.79 27.39 -26.08
CA PRO A 370 6.95 27.22 -25.20
C PRO A 370 6.69 27.76 -23.78
N GLY A 371 7.19 27.09 -22.73
CA GLY A 371 7.14 27.73 -21.41
C GLY A 371 7.33 26.90 -20.15
N ASN A 372 7.52 25.58 -20.23
CA ASN A 372 7.48 24.69 -19.05
C ASN A 372 6.19 24.85 -18.23
N ASP A 373 5.12 25.37 -18.85
CA ASP A 373 3.84 25.65 -18.20
C ASP A 373 2.95 24.41 -18.31
N ALA A 374 2.28 24.08 -17.21
CA ALA A 374 1.24 23.07 -17.20
C ALA A 374 -0.05 23.62 -16.58
N TYR A 375 -1.17 22.98 -16.87
CA TYR A 375 -2.44 23.29 -16.24
C TYR A 375 -3.21 22.04 -15.85
N TYR A 376 -3.97 22.17 -14.78
CA TYR A 376 -4.73 21.07 -14.20
C TYR A 376 -6.17 21.46 -13.86
N MET A 377 -7.05 20.46 -13.89
CA MET A 377 -8.40 20.59 -13.37
C MET A 377 -8.34 20.45 -11.85
N ALA A 378 -9.01 21.35 -11.12
CA ALA A 378 -9.02 21.32 -9.66
C ALA A 378 -9.66 20.03 -9.11
N ALA A 379 -9.16 19.58 -7.96
CA ALA A 379 -9.53 18.31 -7.32
C ALA A 379 -11.03 18.19 -7.03
N ASP A 380 -11.68 19.28 -6.60
CA ASP A 380 -13.11 19.30 -6.26
C ASP A 380 -14.02 19.19 -7.49
N TYR A 381 -13.51 19.43 -8.70
CA TYR A 381 -14.34 19.44 -9.91
C TYR A 381 -14.71 18.02 -10.38
N VAL A 382 -14.10 16.98 -9.81
CA VAL A 382 -14.51 15.58 -10.07
C VAL A 382 -15.97 15.32 -9.66
N SER A 383 -16.54 16.14 -8.77
CA SER A 383 -17.92 16.02 -8.29
C SER A 383 -18.96 16.16 -9.41
N ILE A 384 -18.58 16.71 -10.57
CA ILE A 384 -19.43 16.77 -11.76
C ILE A 384 -19.87 15.37 -12.23
N LEU A 385 -19.05 14.34 -11.95
CA LEU A 385 -19.34 12.94 -12.21
C LEU A 385 -19.80 12.19 -10.94
N SER A 386 -20.29 12.89 -9.92
CA SER A 386 -20.68 12.29 -8.63
C SER A 386 -19.54 11.57 -7.91
N LEU A 387 -18.29 12.02 -8.11
CA LEU A 387 -17.10 11.44 -7.50
C LEU A 387 -16.67 12.21 -6.25
N CYS A 388 -16.09 11.48 -5.30
CA CYS A 388 -15.33 12.02 -4.17
C CYS A 388 -13.91 11.44 -4.20
N ILE A 389 -12.88 12.29 -4.14
CA ILE A 389 -11.48 11.82 -4.08
C ILE A 389 -11.24 11.14 -2.74
N LEU A 390 -10.82 9.88 -2.77
CA LEU A 390 -10.57 9.09 -1.59
C LEU A 390 -9.47 9.73 -0.72
N HIS A 391 -9.87 10.23 0.45
CA HIS A 391 -8.98 10.85 1.42
C HIS A 391 -9.47 10.57 2.85
N GLY A 392 -8.59 10.79 3.82
CA GLY A 392 -8.94 10.80 5.23
C GLY A 392 -7.72 10.99 6.12
N PRO A 393 -7.89 11.23 7.41
CA PRO A 393 -6.79 11.59 8.30
C PRO A 393 -5.81 10.42 8.50
N LEU A 394 -4.55 10.71 8.88
CA LEU A 394 -3.52 9.71 9.24
C LEU A 394 -4.00 8.69 10.27
N ASN A 395 -4.74 9.18 11.26
CA ASN A 395 -5.28 8.40 12.36
C ASN A 395 -6.81 8.57 12.35
N PRO A 396 -7.52 7.88 11.45
CA PRO A 396 -8.97 7.92 11.44
C PRO A 396 -9.50 7.40 12.77
N VAL A 397 -10.44 8.15 13.35
CA VAL A 397 -11.12 7.73 14.57
C VAL A 397 -12.15 6.67 14.20
N ALA A 398 -12.22 5.60 14.99
CA ALA A 398 -13.23 4.57 14.80
C ALA A 398 -14.63 5.19 14.92
N PRO A 399 -15.54 4.99 13.93
CA PRO A 399 -16.92 5.43 14.07
C PRO A 399 -17.57 4.80 15.29
N ASN A 400 -18.43 5.52 16.02
CA ASN A 400 -19.25 4.91 17.06
C ASN A 400 -20.53 4.36 16.41
N LEU A 401 -20.67 3.04 16.34
CA LEU A 401 -21.76 2.33 15.69
C LEU A 401 -22.88 2.00 16.69
N SER A 402 -24.11 2.23 16.26
CA SER A 402 -25.32 1.79 16.95
C SER A 402 -26.28 1.10 15.97
N ALA A 403 -27.13 0.22 16.52
CA ALA A 403 -28.14 -0.50 15.75
C ALA A 403 -29.51 -0.30 16.39
N THR A 404 -30.54 -0.16 15.56
CA THR A 404 -31.94 -0.06 15.98
C THR A 404 -32.81 -0.98 15.12
N ARG A 405 -33.90 -1.48 15.70
CA ARG A 405 -34.85 -2.33 14.98
C ARG A 405 -35.92 -1.47 14.30
N ASN A 406 -36.04 -1.58 12.97
CA ASN A 406 -37.08 -0.89 12.20
C ASN A 406 -37.46 -1.70 10.94
N ASN A 407 -38.37 -2.68 11.07
CA ASN A 407 -38.65 -3.73 10.06
C ASN A 407 -37.40 -4.51 9.57
N GLY A 408 -36.26 -4.31 10.22
CA GLY A 408 -34.91 -4.65 9.77
C GLY A 408 -33.89 -4.16 10.81
N VAL A 409 -32.59 -4.20 10.48
CA VAL A 409 -31.51 -3.63 11.30
C VAL A 409 -31.07 -2.29 10.73
N SER A 410 -31.49 -1.19 11.34
CA SER A 410 -30.99 0.13 10.95
C SER A 410 -29.70 0.44 11.70
N LEU A 411 -28.61 0.66 10.96
CA LEU A 411 -27.32 1.05 11.53
C LEU A 411 -27.17 2.56 11.50
N SER A 412 -26.50 3.12 12.50
CA SER A 412 -26.12 4.53 12.48
C SER A 412 -24.78 4.70 13.18
N TRP A 413 -24.00 5.66 12.72
CA TRP A 413 -22.68 5.91 13.29
C TRP A 413 -22.28 7.38 13.27
N THR A 414 -21.28 7.73 14.09
CA THR A 414 -20.63 9.04 14.04
C THR A 414 -19.98 9.26 12.68
N ARG A 415 -20.35 10.37 12.01
CA ARG A 415 -19.78 10.76 10.72
C ARG A 415 -18.65 11.76 10.90
N TYR A 416 -17.67 11.66 10.01
CA TYR A 416 -16.58 12.61 9.81
C TYR A 416 -16.75 13.32 8.48
N ASP A 417 -16.50 14.63 8.48
CA ASP A 417 -16.68 15.50 7.31
C ASP A 417 -15.56 15.34 6.26
N ASP A 418 -14.44 14.72 6.65
CA ASP A 418 -13.21 14.57 5.87
C ASP A 418 -13.03 13.17 5.25
N VAL A 419 -14.11 12.42 5.04
CA VAL A 419 -14.07 11.09 4.39
C VAL A 419 -15.17 10.95 3.34
N CYS A 420 -14.89 10.23 2.25
CA CYS A 420 -15.86 10.06 1.16
C CYS A 420 -17.04 9.14 1.50
N GLY A 421 -16.83 8.23 2.45
CA GLY A 421 -17.79 7.18 2.73
C GLY A 421 -17.35 6.22 3.82
N TYR A 422 -18.08 5.13 3.93
CA TYR A 422 -17.85 4.09 4.94
C TYR A 422 -18.04 2.71 4.32
N GLU A 423 -17.33 1.74 4.87
CA GLU A 423 -17.55 0.32 4.60
C GLU A 423 -18.35 -0.28 5.75
N VAL A 424 -19.42 -0.99 5.41
CA VAL A 424 -20.23 -1.74 6.37
C VAL A 424 -19.88 -3.21 6.21
N HIS A 425 -19.42 -3.83 7.29
CA HIS A 425 -19.10 -5.25 7.30
C HIS A 425 -20.01 -6.04 8.23
N ARG A 426 -20.17 -7.32 7.93
CA ARG A 426 -21.00 -8.26 8.69
C ARG A 426 -20.37 -9.64 8.78
N SER A 427 -20.47 -10.27 9.94
CA SER A 427 -20.09 -11.68 10.17
C SER A 427 -21.04 -12.37 11.14
N GLN A 428 -21.07 -13.70 11.14
CA GLN A 428 -21.69 -14.50 12.21
C GLN A 428 -20.76 -14.63 13.43
N SER A 429 -19.48 -14.27 13.30
CA SER A 429 -18.54 -14.20 14.41
C SER A 429 -18.58 -12.81 15.06
N PRO A 430 -18.67 -12.69 16.39
CA PRO A 430 -18.71 -11.42 17.11
C PRO A 430 -17.45 -10.56 17.00
N TYR A 431 -16.29 -11.18 16.78
CA TYR A 431 -15.00 -10.49 16.77
C TYR A 431 -14.26 -10.85 15.50
N PHE A 432 -14.72 -10.29 14.39
CA PHE A 432 -14.14 -10.53 13.07
C PHE A 432 -13.28 -9.34 12.61
N SER A 433 -12.29 -9.61 11.77
CA SER A 433 -11.51 -8.58 11.11
C SER A 433 -12.18 -8.23 9.77
N PRO A 434 -12.53 -6.95 9.53
CA PRO A 434 -13.09 -6.51 8.26
C PRO A 434 -12.20 -6.83 7.05
N ASN A 435 -12.82 -7.32 5.99
CA ASN A 435 -12.21 -7.64 4.71
C ASN A 435 -13.30 -7.67 3.62
N GLU A 436 -12.91 -7.91 2.37
CA GLU A 436 -13.86 -8.01 1.24
C GLU A 436 -14.91 -9.12 1.43
N ALA A 437 -14.58 -10.24 2.07
CA ALA A 437 -15.55 -11.34 2.31
C ALA A 437 -16.64 -10.97 3.33
N THR A 438 -16.34 -10.04 4.24
CA THR A 438 -17.28 -9.53 5.24
C THR A 438 -17.94 -8.23 4.79
N LEU A 439 -17.50 -7.62 3.70
CA LEU A 439 -18.06 -6.38 3.17
C LEU A 439 -19.50 -6.61 2.70
N VAL A 440 -20.42 -5.84 3.26
CA VAL A 440 -21.82 -5.83 2.83
C VAL A 440 -22.02 -4.76 1.77
N VAL A 441 -21.52 -3.55 2.03
CA VAL A 441 -21.73 -2.40 1.16
C VAL A 441 -20.74 -1.27 1.50
N ARG A 442 -20.45 -0.46 0.49
CA ARG A 442 -19.81 0.85 0.67
C ARG A 442 -20.87 1.93 0.56
N VAL A 443 -20.90 2.85 1.51
CA VAL A 443 -21.87 3.94 1.55
C VAL A 443 -21.18 5.28 1.43
N VAL A 444 -21.79 6.21 0.69
CA VAL A 444 -21.27 7.58 0.58
C VAL A 444 -21.61 8.39 1.84
N GLN A 445 -20.78 9.39 2.15
CA GLN A 445 -20.85 10.18 3.40
C GLN A 445 -22.24 10.77 3.71
N ASN A 446 -23.03 11.12 2.69
CA ASN A 446 -24.35 11.73 2.86
C ASN A 446 -25.47 10.73 3.16
N ALA A 447 -25.23 9.42 2.97
CA ALA A 447 -26.25 8.40 3.12
C ALA A 447 -26.34 7.89 4.56
N GLY A 448 -27.53 7.96 5.17
CA GLY A 448 -27.83 7.14 6.34
C GLY A 448 -28.04 5.70 5.89
N PHE A 449 -27.32 4.73 6.46
CA PHE A 449 -27.46 3.35 6.06
C PHE A 449 -28.46 2.59 6.92
N SER A 450 -29.61 2.28 6.34
CA SER A 450 -30.55 1.29 6.87
C SER A 450 -30.28 -0.07 6.21
N SER A 451 -29.77 -1.05 6.95
CA SER A 451 -29.65 -2.42 6.47
C SER A 451 -31.00 -3.11 6.54
N TYR A 452 -31.41 -3.73 5.43
CA TYR A 452 -32.48 -4.71 5.44
C TYR A 452 -31.89 -6.08 5.11
N VAL A 453 -31.70 -6.87 6.15
CA VAL A 453 -31.43 -8.30 6.07
C VAL A 453 -32.50 -8.94 6.93
N GLY A 454 -33.11 -10.03 6.44
CA GLY A 454 -34.27 -10.67 7.08
C GLY A 454 -34.07 -10.84 8.58
N VAL A 455 -34.79 -10.02 9.34
CA VAL A 455 -34.91 -10.14 10.79
C VAL A 455 -35.90 -11.25 11.07
N GLY A 456 -35.59 -12.11 12.03
CA GLY A 456 -36.42 -13.22 12.49
C GLY A 456 -35.87 -14.61 12.21
N ASP A 457 -34.58 -14.79 11.94
CA ASP A 457 -33.95 -16.12 11.89
C ASP A 457 -33.15 -16.41 13.17
N PRO A 458 -33.75 -17.08 14.17
CA PRO A 458 -33.08 -17.37 15.44
C PRO A 458 -31.86 -18.29 15.30
N ASN A 459 -31.60 -18.86 14.12
CA ASN A 459 -30.41 -19.69 13.88
C ASN A 459 -29.20 -18.87 13.42
N ASN A 460 -29.39 -17.61 13.01
CA ASN A 460 -28.35 -16.80 12.38
C ASN A 460 -28.31 -15.40 13.01
N ASN A 461 -27.47 -15.24 14.04
CA ASN A 461 -27.17 -13.93 14.62
C ASN A 461 -26.03 -13.27 13.85
N TYR A 462 -26.10 -11.96 13.65
CA TYR A 462 -25.10 -11.20 12.90
C TYR A 462 -24.47 -10.09 13.72
N PHE A 463 -23.19 -9.86 13.45
CA PHE A 463 -22.38 -8.80 14.06
C PHE A 463 -21.90 -7.86 12.98
N TYR A 464 -21.87 -6.57 13.31
CA TYR A 464 -21.59 -5.51 12.37
C TYR A 464 -20.48 -4.61 12.91
N VAL A 465 -19.64 -4.15 11.98
CA VAL A 465 -18.65 -3.10 12.21
C VAL A 465 -18.62 -2.17 11.00
N VAL A 466 -18.27 -0.91 11.24
CA VAL A 466 -18.15 0.13 10.22
C VAL A 466 -16.74 0.69 10.22
N ARG A 467 -16.20 0.95 9.03
CA ARG A 467 -14.91 1.62 8.84
C ARG A 467 -15.10 2.85 7.98
N SER A 468 -14.35 3.91 8.27
CA SER A 468 -14.26 5.04 7.34
C SER A 468 -13.47 4.63 6.09
N LEU A 469 -13.97 5.01 4.93
CA LEU A 469 -13.32 4.75 3.65
C LEU A 469 -12.30 5.86 3.40
N THR A 470 -11.11 5.70 3.98
CA THR A 470 -10.02 6.69 3.91
C THR A 470 -8.87 6.25 3.03
N GLY A 471 -8.89 5.01 2.51
CA GLY A 471 -7.81 4.39 1.74
C GLY A 471 -6.60 3.90 2.54
N SER A 472 -6.56 4.22 3.84
CA SER A 472 -5.72 3.57 4.86
C SER A 472 -6.61 2.72 5.78
N ASP A 473 -6.03 1.78 6.52
CA ASP A 473 -6.80 0.94 7.44
C ASP A 473 -7.40 1.78 8.58
N SER A 474 -8.63 2.27 8.39
CA SER A 474 -9.41 2.84 9.48
C SER A 474 -9.60 1.78 10.57
N PRO A 475 -9.39 2.08 11.86
CA PRO A 475 -9.80 1.16 12.90
C PRO A 475 -11.31 0.91 12.76
N ALA A 476 -11.72 -0.34 13.01
CA ALA A 476 -13.12 -0.71 13.01
C ALA A 476 -13.86 0.00 14.14
N SER A 477 -15.13 0.31 13.93
CA SER A 477 -16.04 0.75 14.99
C SER A 477 -16.09 -0.24 16.15
N ASN A 478 -16.75 0.15 17.24
CA ASN A 478 -17.29 -0.86 18.16
C ASN A 478 -18.19 -1.85 17.41
N THR A 479 -18.24 -3.09 17.88
CA THR A 479 -19.14 -4.11 17.35
C THR A 479 -20.55 -3.92 17.88
N VAL A 480 -21.55 -4.03 16.99
CA VAL A 480 -22.96 -4.20 17.37
C VAL A 480 -23.47 -5.53 16.86
N GLY A 481 -24.24 -6.24 17.68
CA GLY A 481 -24.86 -7.51 17.31
C GLY A 481 -26.36 -7.36 17.15
N GLU A 482 -26.92 -8.06 16.18
CA GLU A 482 -28.34 -8.35 16.10
C GLU A 482 -28.58 -9.81 16.47
N PHE A 483 -29.61 -10.03 17.30
CA PHE A 483 -29.94 -11.32 17.88
C PHE A 483 -31.43 -11.58 17.72
N ASP A 484 -31.76 -12.69 17.07
CA ASP A 484 -33.10 -13.23 17.00
C ASP A 484 -33.23 -14.39 17.98
N PHE A 485 -34.41 -14.51 18.61
CA PHE A 485 -34.71 -15.62 19.52
C PHE A 485 -36.13 -16.12 19.31
N ALA A 486 -36.29 -17.45 19.28
CA ALA A 486 -37.58 -18.11 19.30
C ALA A 486 -37.93 -18.50 20.74
N LEU A 487 -39.13 -18.15 21.17
CA LEU A 487 -39.68 -18.67 22.43
C LEU A 487 -40.28 -20.05 22.16
N VAL A 488 -39.74 -21.08 22.81
CA VAL A 488 -40.28 -22.44 22.76
C VAL A 488 -41.11 -22.67 24.03
N PRO A 489 -42.36 -23.18 23.94
CA PRO A 489 -43.14 -23.51 25.13
C PRO A 489 -42.36 -24.50 26.02
N GLY A 490 -42.27 -24.19 27.32
CA GLY A 490 -41.65 -25.09 28.29
C GLY A 490 -42.41 -26.42 28.38
N SER A 491 -41.67 -27.52 28.35
CA SER A 491 -42.18 -28.89 28.45
C SER A 491 -42.85 -29.19 29.78
#